data_AF-A0A1H6XW69-F1
#
_entry.id   AF-A0A1H6XW69-F1
#
_cell.length_a   1.000
_cell.length_b   1.000
_cell.length_c   1.000
_cell.angle_alpha   90.00
_cell.angle_beta   90.00
_cell.angle_gamma   90.00
#
_symmetry.space_group_name_H-M   'P 1'
#
loop_
_entity.id
_entity.type
_entity.pdbx_description
1 polymer ?
#
loop_
_entity_poly.entity_id
_entity_poly.type
_entity_poly.pdbx_seq_one_letter_code
_entity_poly.pdbx_strand_id
1 'polypeptide(L)'
;MDKRLLDILCCPVSKTPVRLLARGELEAINAAIERGEIDTVAGAPVRERLGEGLITVDHKVVYRVDDGIPVMLPEEGIGTVQLKDFPATA
;
A
#
# COMPACT_ATOMS: atom_id res chain seq x y z
N MET A 1 -12.82 -8.78 5.32
CA MET A 1 -12.58 -9.28 3.95
C MET A 1 -12.47 -10.80 3.93
N ASP A 2 -13.09 -11.48 2.97
CA ASP A 2 -12.97 -12.92 2.74
C ASP A 2 -11.57 -13.31 2.22
N LYS A 3 -10.90 -14.24 2.91
CA LYS A 3 -9.55 -14.74 2.54
C LYS A 3 -9.45 -15.24 1.10
N ARG A 4 -10.53 -15.83 0.55
CA ARG A 4 -10.55 -16.36 -0.83
C ARG A 4 -10.50 -15.29 -1.91
N LEU A 5 -10.92 -14.05 -1.62
CA LEU A 5 -10.87 -12.95 -2.58
C LEU A 5 -9.45 -12.38 -2.69
N LEU A 6 -8.72 -12.35 -1.58
CA LEU A 6 -7.31 -11.94 -1.52
C LEU A 6 -6.40 -12.87 -2.35
N ASP A 7 -6.69 -14.18 -2.38
CA ASP A 7 -5.94 -15.14 -3.19
C ASP A 7 -6.05 -14.90 -4.72
N ILE A 8 -7.04 -14.12 -5.17
CA ILE A 8 -7.27 -13.78 -6.59
C ILE A 8 -6.70 -12.39 -6.91
N LEU A 9 -6.42 -11.57 -5.89
CA LEU A 9 -5.94 -10.20 -6.06
C LEU A 9 -4.42 -10.18 -6.27
N CYS A 10 -3.99 -9.45 -7.30
CA CYS A 10 -2.58 -9.23 -7.62
C CYS A 10 -2.37 -7.79 -8.09
N CYS A 11 -1.13 -7.33 -8.02
CA CYS A 11 -0.69 -6.06 -8.56
C CYS A 11 -1.14 -5.92 -10.03
N PRO A 12 -1.79 -4.80 -10.42
CA PRO A 12 -2.32 -4.62 -11.78
C PRO A 12 -1.23 -4.69 -12.86
N VAL A 13 0.00 -4.25 -12.53
CA VAL A 13 1.15 -4.18 -13.46
C VAL A 13 1.95 -5.48 -13.47
N SER A 14 2.53 -5.87 -12.34
CA SER A 14 3.49 -6.97 -12.26
C SER A 14 2.85 -8.35 -12.07
N LYS A 15 1.55 -8.40 -11.78
CA LYS A 15 0.82 -9.61 -11.35
C LYS A 15 1.40 -10.26 -10.08
N THR A 16 2.22 -9.53 -9.34
CA THR A 16 2.70 -9.95 -8.02
C THR A 16 1.52 -10.08 -7.06
N PRO A 17 1.38 -11.16 -6.29
CA PRO A 17 0.34 -11.29 -5.27
C PRO A 17 0.38 -10.13 -4.27
N VAL A 18 -0.77 -9.79 -3.71
CA VAL A 18 -0.89 -8.77 -2.66
C VAL A 18 -1.40 -9.39 -1.36
N ARG A 19 -1.04 -8.78 -0.24
CA ARG A 19 -1.54 -9.11 1.10
C ARG A 19 -1.97 -7.85 1.82
N LEU A 20 -2.76 -7.99 2.88
CA LEU A 20 -3.04 -6.87 3.77
C LEU A 20 -1.76 -6.35 4.44
N LEU A 21 -1.67 -5.04 4.61
CA LEU A 21 -0.65 -4.41 5.44
C LEU A 21 -0.75 -4.93 6.87
N ALA A 22 0.41 -5.22 7.47
CA ALA A 22 0.52 -5.42 8.90
C ALA A 22 0.35 -4.08 9.62
N ARG A 23 -0.03 -4.13 10.91
CA ARG A 23 -0.24 -2.93 11.72
C ARG A 23 0.96 -1.97 11.69
N GLY A 24 2.18 -2.49 11.86
CA GLY A 24 3.39 -1.67 11.84
C GLY A 24 3.69 -1.04 10.48
N GLU A 25 3.36 -1.73 9.39
CA GLU A 25 3.51 -1.18 8.03
C GLU A 25 2.51 -0.03 7.80
N LEU A 26 1.26 -0.22 8.21
CA LEU A 26 0.21 0.79 8.12
C LEU A 26 0.55 2.05 8.95
N GLU A 27 1.05 1.86 10.18
CA GLU A 27 1.51 2.93 11.05
C GLU A 27 2.68 3.72 10.42
N ALA A 28 3.67 3.02 9.85
CA ALA A 28 4.81 3.65 9.19
C ALA A 28 4.40 4.51 7.98
N ILE A 29 3.47 4.01 7.17
CA ILE A 29 2.92 4.76 6.02
C ILE A 29 2.18 6.00 6.52
N ASN A 30 1.25 5.84 7.47
CA ASN A 30 0.47 6.96 7.98
C ASN A 30 1.35 8.05 8.61
N ALA A 31 2.40 7.65 9.33
CA ALA A 31 3.37 8.60 9.88
C ALA A 31 4.09 9.40 8.77
N ALA A 32 4.39 8.79 7.62
CA ALA A 32 5.03 9.47 6.49
C ALA A 32 4.03 10.35 5.70
N ILE A 33 2.75 9.95 5.60
CA ILE A 33 1.67 10.78 5.05
C ILE A 33 1.51 12.06 5.88
N GLU A 34 1.50 11.94 7.20
CA GLU A 34 1.39 13.09 8.12
C GLU A 34 2.53 14.09 7.96
N ARG A 35 3.73 13.60 7.61
CA ARG A 35 4.89 14.46 7.33
C ARG A 35 4.85 15.06 5.93
N GLY A 36 3.92 14.66 5.07
CA GLY A 36 3.84 15.10 3.68
C GLY A 36 5.00 14.57 2.83
N GLU A 37 5.56 13.42 3.19
CA GLU A 37 6.74 12.82 2.53
C GLU A 37 6.38 11.68 1.56
N ILE A 38 5.09 11.46 1.32
CA ILE A 38 4.62 10.40 0.41
C ILE A 38 3.92 10.97 -0.81
N ASP A 39 4.39 10.52 -1.97
CA ASP A 39 3.70 10.64 -3.24
C ASP A 39 3.29 9.26 -3.78
N THR A 40 2.24 9.24 -4.60
CA THR A 40 1.88 8.09 -5.43
C THR A 40 2.92 7.89 -6.54
N VAL A 41 2.84 6.76 -7.26
CA VAL A 41 3.69 6.46 -8.42
C VAL A 41 3.54 7.54 -9.52
N ALA A 42 2.38 8.18 -9.62
CA ALA A 42 2.17 9.32 -10.52
C ALA A 42 2.75 10.66 -10.01
N GLY A 43 3.36 10.69 -8.82
CA GLY A 43 3.89 11.90 -8.21
C GLY A 43 2.83 12.80 -7.57
N ALA A 44 1.64 12.27 -7.27
CA ALA A 44 0.61 13.01 -6.57
C ALA A 44 0.77 12.83 -5.06
N PRO A 45 0.73 13.91 -4.25
CA PRO A 45 0.91 13.79 -2.80
C PRO A 45 -0.25 13.04 -2.15
N VAL A 46 0.08 12.05 -1.34
CA VAL A 46 -0.89 11.32 -0.53
C VAL A 46 -1.15 12.13 0.74
N ARG A 47 -2.40 12.57 0.92
CA ARG A 47 -2.79 13.45 2.04
C ARG A 47 -3.69 12.77 3.06
N GLU A 48 -4.36 11.70 2.67
CA GLU A 48 -5.31 10.99 3.51
C GLU A 48 -4.64 9.77 4.15
N ARG A 49 -4.86 9.59 5.45
CA ARG A 49 -4.41 8.39 6.16
C ARG A 49 -5.11 7.16 5.59
N LEU A 50 -4.38 6.06 5.49
CA LEU A 50 -4.94 4.77 5.13
C LEU A 50 -5.59 4.15 6.38
N GLY A 51 -6.85 3.74 6.24
CA GLY A 51 -7.51 2.87 7.22
C GLY A 51 -7.09 1.41 7.05
N GLU A 52 -7.04 0.97 5.79
CA GLU A 52 -6.53 -0.34 5.38
C GLU A 52 -5.69 -0.18 4.10
N GLY A 53 -4.85 -1.17 3.81
CA GLY A 53 -4.07 -1.19 2.58
C GLY A 53 -3.59 -2.58 2.24
N LEU A 54 -3.27 -2.75 0.97
CA LEU A 54 -2.65 -3.94 0.42
C LEU A 54 -1.21 -3.63 0.05
N ILE A 55 -0.30 -4.56 0.29
CA ILE A 55 1.09 -4.49 -0.14
C ILE A 55 1.42 -5.68 -1.02
N THR A 56 2.23 -5.47 -2.05
CA THR A 56 2.77 -6.57 -2.84
C THR A 56 3.65 -7.46 -1.98
N VAL A 57 3.65 -8.77 -2.22
CA VAL A 57 4.46 -9.71 -1.42
C VAL A 57 5.97 -9.50 -1.57
N ASP A 58 6.42 -8.74 -2.58
CA ASP A 58 7.79 -8.29 -2.72
C ASP A 58 8.08 -6.93 -2.05
N HIS A 59 7.11 -6.41 -1.28
CA HIS A 59 7.21 -5.22 -0.43
C HIS A 59 7.52 -3.91 -1.18
N LYS A 60 7.25 -3.82 -2.48
CA LYS A 60 7.61 -2.64 -3.29
C LYS A 60 6.52 -1.60 -3.39
N VAL A 61 5.26 -2.03 -3.46
CA VAL A 61 4.14 -1.13 -3.75
C VAL A 61 2.98 -1.41 -2.81
N VAL A 62 2.40 -0.33 -2.28
CA VAL A 62 1.23 -0.33 -1.44
C VAL A 62 0.05 0.27 -2.21
N TYR A 63 -1.12 -0.33 -2.09
CA TYR A 63 -2.39 0.17 -2.60
C TYR A 63 -3.34 0.42 -1.42
N ARG A 64 -3.97 1.59 -1.39
CA ARG A 64 -4.98 1.90 -0.37
C ARG A 64 -6.25 1.08 -0.55
N VAL A 65 -6.97 0.90 0.54
CA VAL A 65 -8.31 0.30 0.56
C VAL A 65 -9.26 1.33 1.13
N ASP A 66 -10.21 1.77 0.31
CA ASP A 66 -11.18 2.79 0.67
C ASP A 66 -12.57 2.14 0.78
N ASP A 67 -13.20 2.24 1.96
CA ASP A 67 -14.50 1.61 2.24
C ASP A 67 -14.54 0.09 1.91
N GLY A 68 -13.42 -0.59 2.13
CA GLY A 68 -13.24 -2.00 1.84
C GLY A 68 -13.00 -2.33 0.36
N ILE A 69 -12.86 -1.33 -0.51
CA ILE A 69 -12.59 -1.48 -1.95
C ILE A 69 -11.11 -1.17 -2.22
N PRO A 70 -10.31 -2.14 -2.68
CA PRO A 70 -8.93 -1.89 -3.06
C PRO A 70 -8.81 -0.99 -4.29
N VAL A 71 -8.06 0.11 -4.17
CA VAL A 71 -7.74 1.00 -5.29
C VAL A 71 -6.55 0.41 -6.05
N MET A 72 -6.83 -0.52 -6.97
CA MET A 72 -5.82 -1.25 -7.77
C MET A 72 -5.46 -0.51 -9.07
N LEU A 73 -5.22 0.79 -8.98
CA LEU A 73 -4.74 1.60 -10.10
C LEU A 73 -3.21 1.73 -10.04
N PRO A 74 -2.46 1.42 -11.12
CA PRO A 74 -1.00 1.51 -11.13
C PRO A 74 -0.44 2.86 -10.66
N GLU A 75 -1.11 3.94 -11.07
CA GLU A 75 -0.73 5.33 -10.78
C GLU A 75 -0.96 5.75 -9.32
N GLU A 76 -1.92 5.12 -8.66
CA GLU A 76 -2.27 5.35 -7.25
C GLU A 76 -1.40 4.55 -6.28
N GLY A 77 -0.58 3.63 -6.80
CA GLY A 77 0.33 2.84 -5.98
C GLY A 77 1.30 3.75 -5.21
N ILE A 78 1.68 3.36 -4.00
CA ILE A 78 2.66 4.05 -3.16
C ILE A 78 3.92 3.18 -3.12
N GLY A 79 5.00 3.67 -3.72
CA GLY A 79 6.29 2.96 -3.68
C GLY A 79 6.88 2.99 -2.28
N THR A 80 7.31 1.86 -1.73
CA THR A 80 7.88 1.79 -0.37
C THR A 80 9.30 2.37 -0.28
N VAL A 81 9.97 2.57 -1.41
CA VAL A 81 11.34 3.12 -1.49
C VAL A 81 11.46 4.52 -0.88
N GLN A 82 10.38 5.30 -0.87
CA GLN A 82 10.35 6.63 -0.25
C GLN A 82 10.21 6.58 1.28
N LEU A 83 9.83 5.44 1.85
CA LEU A 83 9.62 5.25 3.28
C LEU A 83 10.94 4.86 3.96
N LYS A 84 11.53 5.78 4.73
CA LYS A 84 12.83 5.59 5.38
C LYS A 84 12.87 4.44 6.39
N ASP A 85 11.78 4.25 7.13
CA ASP A 85 11.68 3.28 8.24
C ASP A 85 10.55 2.27 8.01
N PHE A 86 10.35 1.85 6.75
CA PHE A 86 9.31 0.87 6.46
C PHE A 86 9.73 -0.52 6.96
N PRO A 87 8.94 -1.17 7.83
CA PRO A 87 9.33 -2.46 8.37
C PRO A 87 9.39 -3.52 7.26
N ALA A 88 10.59 -4.05 7.01
CA ALA A 88 10.74 -5.29 6.27
C ALA A 88 10.18 -6.43 7.15
N THR A 89 9.27 -7.24 6.61
CA THR A 89 8.76 -8.40 7.35
C THR A 89 9.94 -9.28 7.81
N ALA A 90 9.94 -9.59 9.11
CA ALA A 90 10.80 -10.58 9.73
C ALA A 90 10.45 -12.01 9.26
#